data_AF-A0A842RJ89-F1
#
_entry.id   AF-A0A842RJ89-F1
#
_cell.length_a   1.000
_cell.length_b   1.000
_cell.length_c   1.000
_cell.angle_alpha   90.00
_cell.angle_beta   90.00
_cell.angle_gamma   90.00
#
_symmetry.space_group_name_H-M   'P 1'
#
loop_
_entity.id
_entity.type
_entity.pdbx_description
1 polymer ?
#
loop_
_entity_poly.entity_id
_entity_poly.type
_entity_poly.pdbx_seq_one_letter_code
_entity_poly.pdbx_strand_id
1 'polypeptide(L)' 'MRENIVYKKQFIVIRCPRCGKWTYAKSAQKTRLCSKCQKRFKIDPVQVIYVESHKKARLLVQLKNAENQKETKDKEG' A
#
# COMPACT_ATOMS: atom_id res chain seq x y z
N MET A 1 30.11 -7.88 17.44
CA MET A 1 28.65 -7.99 17.24
C MET A 1 28.21 -6.77 16.43
N ARG A 2 27.85 -6.93 15.16
CA ARG A 2 27.38 -5.81 14.32
C ARG A 2 25.88 -5.70 14.45
N GLU A 3 25.41 -4.82 15.33
CA GLU A 3 24.03 -4.34 15.31
C GLU A 3 23.85 -3.45 14.07
N ASN A 4 23.55 -4.10 12.95
CA ASN A 4 23.03 -3.41 11.77
C ASN A 4 21.60 -2.96 12.10
N ILE A 5 21.49 -1.78 12.72
CA ILE A 5 20.26 -1.01 12.78
C ILE A 5 19.96 -0.52 11.35
N VAL A 6 19.57 -1.46 10.49
CA VAL A 6 18.86 -1.10 9.27
C VAL A 6 17.52 -0.60 9.79
N TYR A 7 17.30 0.71 9.81
CA TYR A 7 15.98 1.31 9.86
C TYR A 7 15.24 0.83 8.60
N LYS A 8 14.84 -0.44 8.61
CA LYS A 8 14.24 -1.12 7.48
C LYS A 8 12.92 -0.41 7.31
N LYS A 9 12.76 0.25 6.17
CA LYS A 9 11.45 0.53 5.59
C LYS A 9 10.72 -0.82 5.52
N GLN A 10 10.09 -1.24 6.61
CA GLN A 10 9.62 -2.62 6.80
C GLN A 10 8.35 -2.87 5.98
N PHE A 11 7.60 -1.81 5.73
CA PHE A 11 6.32 -1.86 5.06
C PHE A 11 6.28 -0.90 3.89
N ILE A 12 5.44 -1.25 2.94
CA ILE A 12 5.15 -0.49 1.74
C ILE A 12 3.63 -0.37 1.61
N VAL A 13 3.17 0.82 1.28
CA VAL A 13 1.78 1.12 0.93
C VAL A 13 1.71 1.23 -0.59
N ILE A 14 0.78 0.50 -1.18
CA ILE A 14 0.70 0.27 -2.62
C ILE A 14 -0.74 0.41 -3.10
N ARG A 15 -0.92 0.99 -4.28
CA ARG A 15 -2.21 1.09 -4.95
C ARG A 15 -2.39 -0.10 -5.89
N CYS A 16 -3.56 -0.75 -5.85
CA CYS A 16 -3.87 -1.77 -6.84
C CYS A 16 -4.01 -1.11 -8.22
N PRO A 17 -3.21 -1.50 -9.22
CA PRO A 17 -3.24 -0.86 -10.55
C PRO A 17 -4.55 -1.14 -11.31
N ARG A 18 -5.32 -2.15 -10.89
CA ARG A 18 -6.57 -2.53 -11.56
C ARG A 18 -7.80 -1.82 -11.03
N CYS A 19 -7.96 -1.76 -9.70
CA CYS A 19 -9.20 -1.26 -9.08
C CYS A 19 -8.98 -0.04 -8.17
N GLY A 20 -7.77 0.50 -8.14
CA GLY A 20 -7.43 1.72 -7.39
C GLY A 20 -7.37 1.56 -5.87
N LYS A 21 -7.80 0.42 -5.29
CA LYS A 21 -7.77 0.19 -3.84
C LYS A 21 -6.35 0.18 -3.30
N TRP A 22 -6.13 0.91 -2.20
CA TRP A 22 -4.88 0.94 -1.47
C TRP A 22 -4.76 -0.25 -0.50
N THR A 23 -3.55 -0.80 -0.38
CA THR A 23 -3.20 -1.87 0.57
C THR A 23 -1.75 -1.70 1.03
N TYR A 24 -1.31 -2.53 1.97
CA TYR A 24 0.07 -2.53 2.46
C TYR A 24 0.65 -3.93 2.51
N ALA A 25 1.97 -4.02 2.39
CA ALA A 25 2.75 -5.26 2.38
C ALA A 25 4.08 -5.05 3.11
N LYS A 26 4.79 -6.14 3.44
CA LYS A 26 6.20 -6.03 3.85
C LYS A 26 7.04 -5.64 2.63
N SER A 27 8.07 -4.81 2.81
CA SER A 27 8.91 -4.31 1.70
C SER A 27 9.64 -5.41 0.92
N ALA A 28 9.87 -6.57 1.54
CA ALA A 28 10.45 -7.74 0.88
C ALA A 28 9.47 -8.48 -0.07
N GLN A 29 8.17 -8.21 -0.01
CA GLN A 29 7.20 -8.86 -0.88
C GLN A 29 7.27 -8.29 -2.30
N LYS A 30 7.33 -9.17 -3.31
CA LYS A 30 7.36 -8.79 -4.74
C LYS A 30 5.98 -8.80 -5.40
N THR A 31 4.99 -9.43 -4.77
CA THR A 31 3.61 -9.53 -5.29
C THR A 31 2.59 -9.36 -4.18
N ARG A 32 1.38 -8.95 -4.55
CA ARG A 32 0.25 -8.84 -3.64
C ARG A 32 -1.06 -9.28 -4.30
N LEU A 33 -1.93 -9.89 -3.50
CA LEU A 33 -3.33 -10.14 -3.86
C LEU A 33 -4.20 -8.97 -3.41
N CYS A 34 -4.96 -8.38 -4.33
CA CYS A 34 -5.92 -7.32 -3.98
C CYS A 34 -7.16 -7.91 -3.31
N SER A 35 -7.53 -7.42 -2.11
CA SER A 35 -8.74 -7.89 -1.41
C SER A 35 -10.06 -7.41 -2.03
N LYS A 36 -10.03 -6.47 -2.97
CA LYS A 36 -11.24 -5.98 -3.67
C LYS A 36 -11.46 -6.71 -5.00
N CYS A 37 -10.50 -6.67 -5.91
CA CYS A 37 -10.65 -7.29 -7.23
C CYS A 37 -10.13 -8.73 -7.31
N GLN A 38 -9.57 -9.26 -6.23
CA GLN A 38 -9.04 -10.63 -6.13
C GLN A 38 -7.97 -11.00 -7.18
N LYS A 39 -7.34 -10.00 -7.82
CA LYS A 39 -6.24 -10.22 -8.76
C LYS A 39 -4.90 -10.02 -8.08
N ARG A 40 -3.94 -10.88 -8.40
CA ARG A 40 -2.54 -10.76 -7.99
C ARG A 40 -1.81 -9.79 -8.92
N PHE A 41 -0.97 -8.94 -8.37
CA PHE A 41 -0.15 -8.00 -9.14
C PHE A 41 1.28 -7.94 -8.58
N LYS A 42 2.23 -7.61 -9.46
CA LYS A 42 3.62 -7.35 -9.08
C LYS A 42 3.69 -5.97 -8.42
N ILE A 43 4.51 -5.88 -7.38
CA ILE A 43 4.78 -4.64 -6.69
C ILE A 43 5.90 -3.94 -7.45
N ASP A 44 5.59 -2.76 -7.99
CA ASP A 44 6.58 -1.87 -8.60
C ASP A 44 7.19 -0.99 -7.50
N PRO A 45 8.49 -1.14 -7.15
CA PRO A 45 9.13 -0.39 -6.08
C PRO A 45 9.17 1.13 -6.34
N VAL A 46 8.96 1.60 -7.57
CA VAL A 46 8.89 3.03 -7.90
C VAL A 46 7.53 3.62 -7.52
N GLN A 47 6.48 2.80 -7.48
CA GLN A 47 5.09 3.22 -7.22
C GLN A 47 4.62 2.89 -5.79
N VAL A 48 5.55 2.78 -4.84
CA VAL A 48 5.23 2.47 -3.43
C VAL A 48 5.57 3.61 -2.49
N ILE A 49 4.80 3.72 -1.41
CA ILE A 49 5.12 4.60 -0.28
C ILE A 49 5.74 3.74 0.82
N TYR A 50 6.99 4.00 1.17
CA TYR A 50 7.67 3.28 2.24
C TYR A 50 7.26 3.82 3.61
N VAL A 51 7.00 2.91 4.55
CA VAL A 51 6.64 3.25 5.93
C VAL A 51 7.36 2.36 6.92
N GLU A 52 7.69 2.93 8.07
CA GLU A 52 8.55 2.31 9.08
C GLU A 52 7.84 1.24 9.91
N SER A 53 6.52 1.34 10.06
CA SER A 53 5.76 0.46 10.95
C SER A 53 4.43 0.01 10.36
N HIS A 54 3.99 -1.16 10.82
CA HIS A 54 2.69 -1.73 10.47
C HIS A 54 1.52 -0.81 10.82
N LYS A 55 1.58 -0.14 11.98
CA LYS A 55 0.54 0.80 12.44
C LYS A 55 0.41 1.99 11.47
N LYS A 56 1.54 2.60 11.08
CA LYS A 56 1.56 3.70 10.09
C LYS A 56 1.04 3.23 8.73
N ALA A 57 1.44 2.03 8.27
CA ALA A 57 0.97 1.46 7.02
C ALA A 57 -0.55 1.27 6.98
N ARG A 58 -1.12 0.71 8.04
CA ARG A 58 -2.55 0.48 8.18
C ARG A 58 -3.33 1.80 8.17
N LEU A 59 -2.88 2.79 8.94
CA LEU A 59 -3.52 4.10 9.02
C LEU A 59 -3.52 4.79 7.65
N LEU A 60 -2.37 4.81 6.97
CA LEU A 60 -2.25 5.45 5.65
C LEU A 60 -3.17 4.80 4.61
N VAL A 61 -3.29 3.47 4.64
CA VAL A 61 -4.20 2.74 3.75
C VAL A 61 -5.68 3.05 4.05
N GLN A 62 -6.05 3.26 5.31
CA GLN A 62 -7.41 3.67 5.67
C GLN A 62 -7.72 5.07 5.13
N LEU A 63 -6.82 6.03 5.37
CA LEU A 63 -6.95 7.42 4.89
C LEU A 63 -7.06 7.45 3.36
N LYS A 64 -6.12 6.82 2.65
CA LYS A 64 -6.10 6.77 1.18
C LYS A 64 -7.32 6.10 0.56
N ASN A 65 -7.84 5.04 1.19
CA ASN A 65 -9.07 4.41 0.72
C ASN A 65 -10.32 5.26 1.00
N ALA A 66 -10.35 6.01 2.09
CA ALA A 66 -11.44 6.96 2.37
C ALA A 66 -11.43 8.13 1.39
N GLU A 67 -10.26 8.67 1.05
CA GLU A 67 -10.07 9.68 -0.02
C GLU A 67 -10.58 9.15 -1.38
N ASN A 68 -10.15 7.94 -1.77
CA ASN A 68 -10.54 7.33 -3.05
C ASN A 68 -12.05 7.01 -3.15
N GLN A 69 -12.80 6.99 -2.03
CA GLN A 69 -14.27 6.87 -2.06
C GLN A 69 -14.98 8.20 -2.28
N LYS A 70 -14.35 9.32 -1.93
CA LYS A 70 -14.89 10.67 -2.17
C LYS A 70 -14.73 11.04 -3.64
N GLU A 71 -13.54 10.85 -4.20
CA GLU A 71 -13.27 11.09 -5.63
C GLU A 71 -14.17 10.31 -6.60
N THR A 72 -14.67 9.13 -6.22
CA THR A 72 -15.60 8.37 -7.06
C THR A 72 -17.04 8.89 -7.02
N LYS A 73 -17.42 9.64 -5.98
CA LYS A 73 -18.76 10.22 -5.83
C LYS A 73 -18.89 11.57 -6.54
N ASP A 74 -17.79 12.32 -6.68
CA ASP A 74 -17.78 13.64 -7.30
C ASP A 74 -17.77 13.61 -8.84
N LYS A 75 -17.78 12.43 -9.47
CA LYS A 75 -17.79 12.26 -10.95
C LYS A 75 -19.14 11.83 -11.53
N GLU A 76 -20.16 11.70 -10.69
CA GLU A 76 -21.55 11.35 -11.09
C GLU A 76 -22.53 12.50 -10.77
N GLY A 77 -22.04 13.69 -10.42
CA GLY A 77 -22.82 14.90 -10.19
C GLY A 77 -22.78 15.87 -11.36
#